data_AF-A0A535JLS3-F1
#
_entry.id   AF-A0A535JLS3-F1
#
_cell.length_a   1.000
_cell.length_b   1.000
_cell.length_c   1.000
_cell.angle_alpha   90.00
_cell.angle_beta   90.00
_cell.angle_gamma   90.00
#
_symmetry.space_group_name_H-M   'P 1'
#
loop_
_entity.id
_entity.type
_entity.pdbx_description
1 polymer ?
#
loop_
_entity_poly.entity_id
_entity_poly.type
_entity_poly.pdbx_seq_one_letter_code
_entity_poly.pdbx_strand_id
1 'polypeptide(L)'
;MASVGDGFAKALREFRGDSRFAVIAEVKRRSPALGSLGESVDVATLALAYAAAGATAISVLTEPRHWGGSIEDLVAVREAVDIPI
;
A
#
# COMPACT_ATOMS: atom_id res chain seq x y z
N MET A 1 -13.91 2.77 -22.12
CA MET A 1 -13.18 1.82 -21.24
C MET A 1 -12.04 2.59 -20.61
N ALA A 2 -12.07 2.83 -19.29
CA ALA A 2 -10.91 3.40 -18.60
C ALA A 2 -9.71 2.48 -18.85
N SER A 3 -8.57 3.03 -19.27
CA SER A 3 -7.39 2.20 -19.49
C SER A 3 -6.97 1.59 -18.16
N VAL A 4 -6.57 0.33 -18.14
CA VAL A 4 -6.17 -0.44 -16.94
C VAL A 4 -4.98 0.20 -16.17
N GLY A 5 -4.42 1.33 -16.62
CA GLY A 5 -3.23 1.95 -16.03
C GLY A 5 -3.37 3.38 -15.48
N ASP A 6 -4.53 4.04 -15.57
CA ASP A 6 -4.64 5.45 -15.13
C ASP A 6 -5.16 5.64 -13.69
N GLY A 7 -5.79 4.61 -13.11
CA GLY A 7 -6.50 4.71 -11.82
C GLY A 7 -5.63 5.19 -10.66
N PHE A 8 -4.39 4.70 -10.56
CA PHE A 8 -3.47 5.09 -9.49
C PHE A 8 -3.08 6.57 -9.58
N ALA A 9 -2.56 6.99 -10.74
CA ALA A 9 -2.14 8.36 -10.96
C ALA A 9 -3.32 9.35 -10.90
N LYS A 10 -4.51 8.92 -11.36
CA LYS A 10 -5.75 9.69 -11.28
C LYS A 10 -6.15 9.91 -9.82
N ALA A 11 -6.18 8.87 -8.99
CA ALA A 11 -6.54 8.97 -7.58
C ALA A 11 -5.64 9.99 -6.84
N LEU A 12 -4.33 9.97 -7.07
CA LEU A 12 -3.40 10.92 -6.46
C LEU A 12 -3.60 12.37 -6.95
N ARG A 13 -3.95 12.57 -8.21
CA ARG A 13 -4.15 13.91 -8.81
C ARG A 13 -5.51 14.51 -8.46
N GLU A 14 -6.54 13.67 -8.31
CA GLU A 14 -7.91 14.08 -7.97
C GLU A 14 -8.09 14.26 -6.45
N PHE A 15 -7.23 13.65 -5.64
CA PHE A 15 -7.09 13.95 -4.22
C PHE A 15 -6.50 15.36 -4.03
N ARG A 16 -7.29 16.38 -4.37
CA ARG A 16 -7.06 17.81 -4.08
C ARG A 16 -8.16 18.43 -3.22
N GLY A 17 -9.09 17.62 -2.72
CA GLY A 17 -10.17 18.06 -1.83
C GLY A 17 -9.71 18.16 -0.37
N ASP A 18 -9.90 19.33 0.22
CA ASP A 18 -9.86 19.64 1.66
C ASP A 18 -8.50 19.82 2.35
N SER A 19 -7.48 20.38 1.69
CA SER A 19 -6.18 20.72 2.34
C SER A 19 -5.44 19.52 2.95
N ARG A 20 -5.75 18.29 2.53
CA ARG A 20 -5.09 17.05 2.96
C ARG A 20 -4.03 16.61 1.95
N PHE A 21 -2.98 15.95 2.45
CA PHE A 21 -1.93 15.37 1.61
C PHE A 21 -2.41 14.08 0.95
N ALA A 22 -2.09 13.88 -0.34
CA ALA A 22 -2.21 12.58 -0.98
C ALA A 22 -1.09 11.67 -0.45
N VAL A 23 -1.44 10.59 0.24
CA VAL A 23 -0.48 9.68 0.88
C VAL A 23 -0.49 8.34 0.16
N ILE A 24 0.69 7.88 -0.24
CA ILE A 24 0.95 6.50 -0.62
C ILE A 24 1.52 5.81 0.62
N ALA A 25 0.74 4.96 1.28
CA ALA A 25 1.16 4.28 2.50
C ALA A 25 1.85 2.95 2.17
N GLU A 26 3.06 2.73 2.67
CA GLU A 26 3.87 1.56 2.35
C GLU A 26 3.65 0.42 3.36
N VAL A 27 3.26 -0.75 2.85
CA VAL A 27 3.21 -2.01 3.58
C VAL A 27 4.55 -2.73 3.43
N LYS A 28 5.27 -2.85 4.55
CA LYS A 28 6.65 -3.36 4.59
C LYS A 28 6.89 -4.17 5.86
N ARG A 29 7.36 -5.41 5.71
CA ARG A 29 7.65 -6.34 6.83
C ARG A 29 9.02 -6.11 7.45
N ARG A 30 10.02 -5.80 6.64
CA ARG A 30 11.42 -5.59 7.05
C ARG A 30 12.04 -4.46 6.24
N SER A 31 13.06 -3.82 6.79
CA SER A 31 13.99 -3.00 6.01
C SER A 31 15.44 -3.36 6.33
N PRO A 32 16.39 -3.16 5.39
CA PRO A 32 17.81 -3.34 5.66
C PRO A 32 18.34 -2.46 6.80
N ALA A 33 17.76 -1.27 6.98
CA ALA A 33 18.22 -0.31 7.98
C ALA A 33 17.70 -0.61 9.40
N LEU A 34 16.48 -1.12 9.52
CA LEU A 34 15.80 -1.29 10.82
C LEU A 34 15.52 -2.75 11.18
N GLY A 35 15.87 -3.70 10.31
CA GLY A 35 15.53 -5.10 10.51
C GLY A 35 14.03 -5.37 10.38
N SER A 36 13.51 -6.32 11.16
CA SER A 36 12.08 -6.65 11.19
C SER A 36 11.29 -5.47 11.76
N LEU A 37 10.25 -5.02 11.04
CA LEU A 37 9.38 -3.92 11.46
C LEU A 37 8.14 -4.38 12.24
N GLY A 38 8.02 -5.70 12.44
CA GLY A 38 6.98 -6.33 13.24
C GLY A 38 6.82 -7.79 12.82
N GLU A 39 7.15 -8.71 13.72
CA GLU A 39 7.15 -10.16 13.43
C GLU A 39 5.76 -10.75 13.15
N SER A 40 4.69 -10.01 13.50
CA SER A 40 3.29 -10.46 13.39
C SER A 40 2.41 -9.55 12.53
N VAL A 41 3.00 -8.71 11.66
CA VAL A 41 2.21 -7.81 10.81
C VAL A 41 1.55 -8.62 9.69
N ASP A 42 0.23 -8.77 9.80
CA ASP A 42 -0.61 -9.19 8.68
C ASP A 42 -0.74 -8.02 7.69
N VAL A 43 -0.30 -8.24 6.45
CA VAL A 43 -0.18 -7.19 5.42
C VAL A 43 -1.55 -6.65 4.99
N ALA A 44 -2.57 -7.52 4.95
CA ALA A 44 -3.94 -7.15 4.61
C ALA A 44 -4.53 -6.25 5.71
N THR A 45 -4.36 -6.63 6.97
CA THR A 45 -4.79 -5.84 8.14
C THR A 45 -4.11 -4.48 8.18
N LEU A 46 -2.80 -4.42 7.90
CA LEU A 46 -2.07 -3.15 7.86
C LEU A 46 -2.56 -2.24 6.71
N ALA A 47 -2.79 -2.80 5.51
CA ALA A 47 -3.32 -2.05 4.38
C ALA A 47 -4.72 -1.50 4.66
N LEU A 48 -5.60 -2.29 5.29
CA LEU A 48 -6.92 -1.86 5.74
C LEU A 48 -6.82 -0.70 6.73
N ALA A 49 -5.90 -0.78 7.69
CA ALA A 49 -5.68 0.29 8.66
C ALA A 49 -5.22 1.59 7.98
N TYR A 50 -4.31 1.51 7.00
CA TYR A 50 -3.89 2.67 6.22
C TYR A 50 -5.01 3.26 5.37
N ALA A 51 -5.80 2.43 4.70
CA ALA A 51 -6.95 2.88 3.92
C ALA A 51 -7.98 3.58 4.82
N ALA A 52 -8.30 3.01 5.98
CA ALA A 52 -9.19 3.61 6.97
C ALA A 52 -8.66 4.93 7.55
N ALA A 53 -7.33 5.08 7.66
CA ALA A 53 -6.67 6.32 8.07
C ALA A 53 -6.62 7.39 6.96
N GLY A 54 -7.10 7.09 5.76
CA GLY A 54 -7.18 8.04 4.65
C GLY A 54 -6.01 7.98 3.67
N ALA A 55 -5.26 6.88 3.61
CA ALA A 55 -4.29 6.66 2.54
C ALA A 55 -4.98 6.75 1.17
N THR A 56 -4.38 7.48 0.24
CA THR A 56 -4.89 7.63 -1.13
C THR A 56 -4.56 6.41 -1.97
N ALA A 57 -3.43 5.77 -1.68
CA ALA A 57 -3.01 4.51 -2.28
C ALA A 57 -2.14 3.71 -1.30
N ILE A 58 -1.99 2.42 -1.57
CA ILE A 58 -1.05 1.55 -0.87
C ILE A 58 0.15 1.28 -1.79
N SER A 59 1.34 1.11 -1.21
CA SER A 59 2.49 0.51 -1.88
C SER A 59 2.85 -0.77 -1.14
N VAL A 60 3.09 -1.86 -1.86
CA VAL A 60 3.43 -3.16 -1.27
C VAL A 60 4.83 -3.56 -1.69
N LEU A 61 5.70 -3.84 -0.72
CA LEU A 61 7.02 -4.40 -1.01
C LEU A 61 6.87 -5.88 -1.34
N THR A 62 7.28 -6.26 -2.54
CA THR A 62 7.22 -7.64 -3.04
C THR A 62 8.58 -8.34 -3.09
N GLU A 63 9.66 -7.61 -2.77
CA GLU A 63 11.03 -8.13 -2.85
C GLU A 63 11.38 -8.97 -1.60
N PRO A 64 11.77 -10.24 -1.77
CA PRO A 64 11.89 -11.17 -0.64
C PRO A 64 13.20 -11.04 0.15
N ARG A 65 14.34 -10.71 -0.48
CA ARG A 65 15.66 -10.86 0.14
C ARG A 65 15.95 -9.78 1.18
N HIS A 66 15.71 -8.53 0.83
CA HIS A 66 16.03 -7.37 1.65
C HIS A 66 14.82 -6.86 2.43
N TRP A 67 13.62 -7.03 1.88
CA TRP A 67 12.38 -6.47 2.44
C TRP A 67 11.43 -7.53 3.00
N GLY A 68 11.67 -8.81 2.71
CA GLY A 68 10.86 -9.92 3.20
C GLY A 68 9.44 -9.96 2.62
N GLY A 69 9.21 -9.30 1.49
CA GLY A 69 7.91 -9.25 0.82
C GLY A 69 7.69 -10.41 -0.16
N SER A 70 6.51 -10.44 -0.77
CA SER A 70 6.15 -11.44 -1.78
C SER A 70 5.08 -10.93 -2.74
N ILE A 71 4.84 -11.65 -3.85
CA ILE A 71 3.72 -11.35 -4.74
C ILE A 71 2.38 -11.70 -4.06
N GLU A 72 2.38 -12.70 -3.20
CA GLU A 72 1.22 -13.10 -2.40
C GLU A 72 0.81 -11.96 -1.45
N ASP A 73 1.76 -11.20 -0.90
CA ASP A 73 1.46 -10.00 -0.11
C ASP A 73 0.72 -8.94 -0.94
N LEU A 74 1.11 -8.74 -2.20
CA LEU A 74 0.42 -7.82 -3.12
C LEU A 74 -1.02 -8.28 -3.40
N VAL A 75 -1.21 -9.58 -3.65
CA VAL A 75 -2.54 -10.16 -3.87
C VAL A 75 -3.42 -10.00 -2.63
N ALA A 76 -2.91 -10.36 -1.45
CA ALA A 76 -3.65 -10.23 -0.20
C ALA A 76 -4.05 -8.78 0.09
N VAL A 77 -3.18 -7.81 -0.19
CA VAL A 77 -3.50 -6.38 -0.05
C VAL A 77 -4.56 -5.96 -1.07
N ARG A 78 -4.47 -6.38 -2.34
CA ARG A 78 -5.50 -6.08 -3.36
C ARG A 78 -6.88 -6.58 -2.96
N GLU A 79 -6.95 -7.77 -2.38
CA GLU A 79 -8.21 -8.38 -1.94
C GLU A 79 -8.79 -7.66 -0.71
N ALA A 80 -7.94 -7.03 0.11
CA ALA A 80 -8.35 -6.38 1.34
C ALA A 80 -8.81 -4.92 1.19
N VAL A 81 -8.25 -4.16 0.24
CA VAL A 81 -8.57 -2.73 0.07
C VAL A 81 -9.18 -2.41 -1.29
N ASP A 82 -10.00 -1.36 -1.34
CA ASP A 82 -10.59 -0.87 -2.60
C ASP A 82 -9.77 0.23 -3.28
N ILE A 83 -8.86 0.89 -2.55
CA ILE A 83 -8.01 1.96 -3.07
C ILE A 83 -6.91 1.41 -4.02
N PRO A 84 -6.26 2.27 -4.83
CA PRO A 84 -5.16 1.85 -5.68
C PRO A 84 -3.99 1.26 -4.89
N ILE A 85 -3.29 0.30 -5.51
CA ILE A 85 -2.09 -0.37 -4.98
C ILE A 85 -0.99 -0.38 -6.04
#